data_AF-A0A843G0L1-F1
#
_entry.id   AF-A0A843G0L1-F1
#
_cell.length_a   1.000
_cell.length_b   1.000
_cell.length_c   1.000
_cell.angle_alpha   90.00
_cell.angle_beta   90.00
_cell.angle_gamma   90.00
#
_symmetry.space_group_name_H-M   'P 1'
#
loop_
_entity.id
_entity.type
_entity.pdbx_description
1 polymer ?
#
loop_
_entity_poly.entity_id
_entity_poly.type
_entity_poly.pdbx_seq_one_letter_code
_entity_poly.pdbx_strand_id
1 'polypeptide(L)' 'MESPDYYDIRHVNGSSVHIEIDNGRIESASGSFSDTAVLRVLKKSGWGIVSIENYGSKSKKEINEYIKTALRYAS' A
#
# COMPACT_ATOMS: atom_id res chain seq x y z
N MET A 1 -1.22 9.59 24.65
CA MET A 1 -0.90 9.50 23.21
C MET A 1 -1.97 8.63 22.61
N GLU A 2 -2.80 9.14 21.69
CA GLU A 2 -3.89 8.32 21.12
C GLU A 2 -3.32 7.13 20.34
N SER A 3 -3.76 5.94 20.69
CA SER A 3 -3.44 4.68 20.00
C SER A 3 -4.68 4.20 19.26
N PRO A 4 -4.53 3.51 18.11
CA PRO A 4 -5.65 2.85 17.47
C PRO A 4 -6.24 1.77 18.36
N ASP A 5 -7.55 1.56 18.26
CA ASP A 5 -8.20 0.36 18.81
C ASP A 5 -7.77 -0.88 18.01
N TYR A 6 -7.55 -0.69 16.69
CA TYR A 6 -7.04 -1.70 15.79
C TYR A 6 -6.32 -1.06 14.60
N TYR A 7 -5.30 -1.72 14.05
CA TYR A 7 -4.76 -1.38 12.74
C TYR A 7 -4.31 -2.64 11.99
N ASP A 8 -4.35 -2.58 10.67
CA ASP A 8 -3.76 -3.58 9.79
C ASP A 8 -3.05 -2.96 8.60
N ILE A 9 -2.03 -3.66 8.12
CA ILE A 9 -1.27 -3.31 6.93
C ILE A 9 -1.41 -4.47 5.94
N ARG A 10 -1.93 -4.17 4.76
CA ARG A 10 -2.08 -5.12 3.66
C ARG A 10 -1.08 -4.77 2.57
N HIS A 11 -0.02 -5.55 2.48
CA HIS A 11 1.08 -5.33 1.57
C HIS A 11 0.96 -6.21 0.33
N VAL A 12 1.03 -5.60 -0.85
CA VAL A 12 1.16 -6.28 -2.13
C VAL A 12 2.54 -5.98 -2.68
N ASN A 13 3.33 -7.03 -2.87
CA ASN A 13 4.61 -6.98 -3.54
C ASN A 13 4.61 -8.00 -4.68
N GLY A 14 5.00 -7.56 -5.87
CA GLY A 14 5.07 -8.47 -7.01
C GLY A 14 5.53 -7.79 -8.29
N SER A 15 5.90 -8.62 -9.24
CA SER A 15 6.19 -8.21 -10.61
C SER A 15 5.19 -8.86 -11.57
N SER A 16 4.82 -8.13 -12.60
CA SER A 16 4.01 -8.64 -13.71
C SER A 16 4.67 -8.31 -15.02
N VAL A 17 4.65 -9.25 -15.96
CA VAL A 17 5.10 -9.04 -17.33
C VAL A 17 3.86 -9.14 -18.23
N HIS A 18 3.68 -8.16 -19.10
CA HIS A 18 2.63 -8.11 -20.09
C HIS A 18 3.26 -8.24 -21.48
N ILE A 19 2.78 -9.20 -22.27
CA ILE A 19 3.22 -9.41 -23.66
C ILE A 19 1.96 -9.40 -24.52
N GLU A 20 1.94 -8.50 -25.49
CA GLU A 20 0.88 -8.36 -26.46
C GLU A 20 1.34 -8.94 -27.80
N ILE A 21 0.56 -9.89 -28.31
CA ILE A 21 0.84 -10.57 -29.58
C ILE A 21 -0.36 -10.35 -30.49
N ASP A 22 -0.11 -9.82 -31.68
CA ASP A 22 -1.09 -9.73 -32.75
C ASP A 22 -0.54 -10.36 -34.04
N ASN A 23 -1.38 -11.12 -34.75
CA ASN A 23 -1.03 -11.81 -36.00
C ASN A 23 0.30 -12.61 -35.94
N GLY A 24 0.61 -13.19 -34.78
CA GLY A 24 1.83 -13.98 -34.55
C GLY A 24 3.10 -13.13 -34.38
N ARG A 25 2.98 -11.81 -34.22
CA ARG A 25 4.07 -10.88 -33.95
C ARG A 25 3.88 -10.23 -32.58
N ILE A 26 4.99 -9.98 -31.89
CA ILE A 26 4.98 -9.23 -30.63
C ILE A 26 4.80 -7.75 -30.99
N GLU A 27 3.71 -7.17 -30.55
CA GLU A 27 3.41 -5.74 -30.72
C GLU A 27 3.95 -4.93 -29.55
N SER A 28 3.83 -5.45 -28.32
CA SER A 28 4.35 -4.80 -27.13
C SER A 28 4.79 -5.80 -26.06
N ALA A 29 5.77 -5.39 -25.25
CA ALA A 29 6.18 -6.10 -24.05
C ALA A 29 6.50 -5.07 -22.96
N SER A 30 5.89 -5.22 -21.78
CA SER A 30 6.10 -4.33 -20.65
C SER A 30 6.25 -5.11 -19.34
N GLY A 31 7.00 -4.52 -18.42
CA GLY A 31 7.14 -5.01 -17.05
C GLY A 31 6.54 -4.00 -16.08
N SER A 32 5.90 -4.48 -15.02
CA SER A 32 5.44 -3.65 -13.91
C SER A 32 5.91 -4.26 -12.60
N PHE A 33 6.26 -3.40 -11.65
CA PHE A 33 6.62 -3.75 -10.29
C PHE A 33 5.66 -3.03 -9.35
N SER A 34 5.16 -3.75 -8.35
CA SER A 34 4.30 -3.22 -7.30
C SER A 34 4.97 -3.48 -5.95
N ASP A 35 5.06 -2.45 -5.12
CA ASP A 35 5.46 -2.53 -3.72
C ASP A 35 4.62 -1.53 -2.92
N THR A 36 3.35 -1.86 -2.75
CA THR A 36 2.36 -0.93 -2.20
C THR A 36 1.62 -1.59 -1.06
N ALA A 37 1.39 -0.85 0.02
CA ALA A 37 0.59 -1.33 1.13
C ALA A 37 -0.58 -0.39 1.43
N VAL A 38 -1.70 -0.96 1.87
CA VAL A 38 -2.82 -0.21 2.43
C VAL A 38 -2.78 -0.36 3.94
N LEU A 39 -2.68 0.77 4.66
CA LEU A 39 -2.77 0.83 6.11
C LEU A 39 -4.16 1.35 6.50
N ARG A 40 -4.84 0.59 7.36
CA ARG A 40 -6.14 0.93 7.91
C ARG A 40 -6.04 1.02 9.42
N VAL A 41 -6.63 2.05 9.98
CA VAL A 41 -6.60 2.38 11.40
C VAL A 41 -8.04 2.59 11.85
N LEU A 42 -8.43 1.92 12.94
CA LEU A 42 -9.74 2.03 13.55
C LEU A 42 -9.65 2.77 14.90
N LYS A 43 -10.57 3.70 15.08
CA LYS A 43 -10.92 4.34 16.36
C LYS A 43 -12.42 4.23 16.60
N LYS A 44 -12.84 4.52 17.83
CA LYS A 44 -14.27 4.76 18.16
C LYS A 44 -15.00 5.69 17.21
N SER A 45 -14.31 6.71 16.69
CA SER A 45 -14.86 7.72 15.77
C SER A 45 -15.03 7.21 14.34
N GLY A 46 -14.15 6.32 13.87
CA GLY A 46 -14.21 5.80 12.52
C GLY A 46 -12.90 5.20 12.02
N TRP A 47 -12.82 5.05 10.69
CA TRP A 47 -11.66 4.50 9.99
C TRP A 47 -10.81 5.59 9.36
N GLY A 48 -9.50 5.44 9.46
CA GLY A 48 -8.51 6.19 8.68
C GLY A 48 -7.74 5.23 7.77
N ILE A 49 -7.60 5.59 6.50
CA ILE A 49 -6.98 4.73 5.48
C ILE A 49 -5.90 5.53 4.74
N VAL A 50 -4.72 4.94 4.59
CA VAL A 50 -3.61 5.52 3.81
C VAL A 50 -2.93 4.46 2.95
N SER A 51 -2.47 4.85 1.77
CA SER A 51 -1.59 4.03 0.93
C SER A 51 -0.13 4.35 1.22
N ILE A 52 0.71 3.32 1.20
CA ILE A 52 2.16 3.40 1.44
C ILE A 52 2.87 2.80 0.23
N GLU A 53 3.56 3.65 -0.53
CA GLU A 53 4.42 3.22 -1.62
C GLU A 53 5.80 2.78 -1.11
N ASN A 54 6.40 1.85 -1.82
CA ASN A 54 7.68 1.21 -1.50
C ASN A 54 7.72 0.67 -0.06
N TYR A 55 6.64 -0.02 0.35
CA TYR A 55 6.46 -0.46 1.74
C TYR A 55 7.61 -1.34 2.23
N GLY A 56 8.15 -2.22 1.38
CA GLY A 56 9.28 -3.09 1.73
C GLY A 56 10.55 -2.33 2.11
N SER A 57 10.68 -1.06 1.70
CA SER A 57 11.82 -0.20 2.01
C SER A 57 11.60 0.71 3.23
N LYS A 58 10.43 0.67 3.88
CA LYS A 58 10.10 1.56 4.99
C LYS A 58 10.67 1.05 6.32
N SER A 59 11.27 1.97 7.06
CA SER A 59 11.65 1.71 8.45
C SER A 59 10.43 1.66 9.37
N LYS A 60 10.58 1.02 10.54
CA LYS A 60 9.55 1.03 11.59
C LYS A 60 9.14 2.45 12.00
N LYS A 61 10.08 3.41 11.99
CA LYS A 61 9.80 4.82 12.29
C LYS A 61 8.87 5.43 11.24
N GLU A 62 9.14 5.21 9.97
CA GLU A 62 8.27 5.70 8.88
C GLU A 62 6.89 5.05 8.94
N ILE A 63 6.79 3.74 9.18
CA ILE A 63 5.51 3.05 9.34
C ILE A 63 4.70 3.67 10.50
N ASN A 64 5.34 3.98 11.63
CA ASN A 64 4.68 4.66 12.74
C ASN A 64 4.16 6.06 12.38
N GLU A 65 4.84 6.79 11.50
CA GLU A 65 4.33 8.08 11.00
C GLU A 65 3.11 7.91 10.07
N TYR A 66 3.06 6.84 9.28
CA TYR A 66 1.85 6.49 8.53
C TYR A 66 0.69 6.12 9.45
N ILE A 67 0.93 5.39 10.55
CA ILE A 67 -0.09 5.09 11.56
C ILE A 67 -0.63 6.37 12.19
N LYS A 68 0.25 7.30 12.59
CA LYS A 68 -0.16 8.63 13.08
C LYS A 68 -0.96 9.40 12.05
N THR A 69 -0.61 9.29 10.78
CA THR A 69 -1.34 9.95 9.69
C THR A 69 -2.73 9.38 9.51
N ALA A 70 -2.86 8.06 9.44
CA ALA A 70 -4.17 7.40 9.38
C ALA A 70 -5.02 7.68 10.63
N LEU A 71 -4.43 7.75 11.83
CA LEU A 71 -5.12 8.15 13.06
C LEU A 71 -5.74 9.56 13.00
N ARG A 72 -5.16 10.47 12.20
CA ARG A 72 -5.73 11.82 11.98
C ARG A 72 -6.92 11.80 11.02
N TYR A 73 -6.99 10.80 10.14
CA TYR A 73 -8.12 10.62 9.21
C TYR A 73 -9.26 9.80 9.79
N ALA A 74 -9.01 9.08 10.89
CA ALA A 74 -10.03 8.36 11.65
C ALA A 74 -10.84 9.34 12.51
N SER A 75 -11.73 10.10 11.86
CA SER A 75 -12.66 11.07 12.45
C SER A 75 -14.10 10.56 12.50
#